data_AF-A0A6P2C7W2-F1
#
_entry.id   AF-A0A6P2C7W2-F1
#
_cell.length_a   1.000
_cell.length_b   1.000
_cell.length_c   1.000
_cell.angle_alpha   90.00
_cell.angle_beta   90.00
_cell.angle_gamma   90.00
#
_symmetry.space_group_name_H-M   'P 1'
#
loop_
_entity.id
_entity.type
_entity.pdbx_description
1 polymer ?
#
loop_
_entity_poly.entity_id
_entity_poly.type
_entity_poly.pdbx_seq_one_letter_code
_entity_poly.pdbx_strand_id
1 'polypeptide(L)' 'MQHWEYAVADFTKIERAVPELDRLGAEGWEAVGLVSTWGAGWRMVHPVVLLKRPSPEAAQQGSRDGTTRQVA' A
#
# COMPACT_ATOMS: atom_id res chain seq x y z
N MET A 1 -11.60 -9.70 -11.94
CA MET A 1 -11.26 -8.32 -11.52
C MET A 1 -10.11 -8.42 -10.54
N GLN A 2 -9.14 -7.50 -10.58
CA GLN A 2 -8.01 -7.51 -9.64
C GLN A 2 -8.47 -6.98 -8.28
N HIS A 3 -8.17 -7.71 -7.20
CA HIS A 3 -8.46 -7.26 -5.84
C HIS A 3 -7.30 -6.43 -5.30
N TRP A 4 -7.63 -5.32 -4.65
CA TRP A 4 -6.67 -4.34 -4.12
C TRP A 4 -6.79 -4.24 -2.60
N GLU A 5 -5.64 -4.14 -1.94
CA GLU A 5 -5.53 -3.74 -0.54
C GLU A 5 -5.17 -2.27 -0.46
N TYR A 6 -5.71 -1.57 0.54
CA TYR A 6 -5.46 -0.15 0.78
C TYR A 6 -4.97 0.06 2.21
N ALA A 7 -4.02 0.98 2.40
CA ALA A 7 -3.48 1.36 3.69
C ALA A 7 -3.20 2.86 3.76
N VAL A 8 -2.93 3.35 4.98
CA VAL A 8 -2.60 4.74 5.26
C VAL A 8 -1.30 4.77 6.05
N ALA A 9 -0.35 5.58 5.60
CA ALA A 9 0.87 5.87 6.34
C ALA A 9 0.85 7.33 6.82
N ASP A 10 0.87 7.53 8.14
CA ASP A 10 0.91 8.85 8.77
C ASP A 10 2.35 9.22 9.10
N PHE A 11 2.86 10.27 8.46
CA PHE A 11 4.22 10.75 8.68
C PHE A 11 4.23 11.97 9.59
N THR A 12 3.91 11.74 10.86
CA THR A 12 3.98 12.77 11.90
C THR A 12 5.39 13.31 12.14
N LYS A 13 6.43 12.55 11.74
CA LYS A 13 7.84 12.96 11.77
C LYS A 13 8.48 12.76 10.39
N ILE A 14 8.71 13.87 9.67
CA ILE A 14 9.31 13.88 8.33
C ILE A 14 10.62 13.09 8.24
N GLU A 15 11.46 13.13 9.28
CA GLU A 15 12.76 12.44 9.30
C GLU A 15 12.64 10.91 9.16
N ARG A 16 11.52 10.32 9.58
CA ARG A 16 11.26 8.88 9.46
C ARG A 16 10.52 8.52 8.18
N ALA A 17 10.01 9.51 7.44
CA ALA A 17 9.14 9.27 6.29
C ALA A 17 9.85 8.56 5.15
N VAL A 18 11.08 8.95 4.82
CA VAL A 18 11.82 8.37 3.69
C VAL A 18 12.17 6.88 3.95
N PRO A 19 12.80 6.50 5.07
CA PRO A 19 13.10 5.08 5.33
C PRO A 19 11.84 4.20 5.43
N GLU A 20 10.73 4.75 5.92
CA GLU A 20 9.47 4.02 6.05
C GLU A 20 8.77 3.84 4.69
N LEU A 21 8.80 4.86 3.82
CA LEU A 21 8.32 4.74 2.44
C LEU A 21 9.15 3.73 1.63
N ASP A 22 10.48 3.72 1.79
CA ASP A 22 11.35 2.74 1.13
C ASP A 22 10.99 1.32 1.55
N ARG A 23 10.74 1.10 2.85
CA ARG A 23 10.27 -0.19 3.37
C ARG A 23 8.91 -0.57 2.79
N LEU A 24 7.95 0.35 2.75
CA LEU A 24 6.61 0.10 2.21
C LEU A 24 6.66 -0.24 0.71
N GLY A 25 7.52 0.45 -0.05
CA GLY A 25 7.78 0.11 -1.44
C GLY A 25 8.35 -1.30 -1.62
N ALA A 26 9.29 -1.71 -0.74
CA ALA A 26 9.81 -3.07 -0.73
C ALA A 26 8.76 -4.14 -0.37
N GLU A 27 7.74 -3.77 0.42
CA GLU A 27 6.57 -4.61 0.74
C GLU A 27 5.49 -4.62 -0.37
N GLY A 28 5.74 -3.94 -1.49
CA GLY A 28 4.87 -3.89 -2.66
C GLY A 28 3.76 -2.85 -2.59
N TRP A 29 3.82 -1.91 -1.64
CA TRP A 29 2.89 -0.79 -1.54
C TRP A 29 3.25 0.31 -2.54
N GLU A 30 2.24 0.78 -3.26
CA GLU A 30 2.31 1.92 -4.17
C GLU A 30 1.61 3.13 -3.52
N ALA A 31 2.30 4.27 -3.46
CA ALA A 31 1.70 5.53 -3.04
C ALA A 31 0.78 6.09 -4.14
N VAL A 32 -0.49 6.32 -3.78
CA VAL A 32 -1.52 6.78 -4.73
C VAL A 32 -2.05 8.17 -4.44
N GLY A 33 -1.72 8.72 -3.27
CA GLY A 33 -2.12 10.05 -2.90
C GLY A 33 -1.41 10.52 -1.65
N LEU A 34 -1.34 11.84 -1.51
CA LEU A 34 -0.84 12.51 -0.32
C LEU A 34 -1.92 13.47 0.15
N VAL A 35 -2.27 13.38 1.42
CA VAL A 35 -3.28 14.20 2.08
C VAL A 35 -2.61 14.93 3.23
N SER A 36 -2.97 16.19 3.42
CA SER A 36 -2.52 16.99 4.55
C SER A 36 -3.65 17.14 5.55
N THR A 37 -3.45 16.72 6.79
CA THR A 37 -4.42 16.95 7.86
C THR A 37 -4.19 18.33 8.46
N TRP A 38 -5.27 19.08 8.69
CA TRP A 38 -5.23 20.31 9.49
C TRP A 38 -5.66 19.98 10.92
N GLY A 39 -4.74 20.10 11.88
CA GLY A 39 -5.10 20.05 13.29
C GLY A 39 -5.97 21.26 13.67
N ALA A 40 -7.00 21.05 14.49
CA ALA A 40 -7.72 22.15 15.12
C ALA A 40 -6.78 22.82 16.13
N GLY A 41 -6.18 23.96 15.75
CA GLY A 41 -5.13 24.64 16.51
C GLY A 41 -3.79 24.59 15.78
N TRP A 42 -2.97 25.62 15.97
CA TRP A 42 -1.90 26.09 15.07
C TRP A 42 -0.64 25.21 15.03
N ARG A 43 -0.78 23.91 15.28
CA ARG A 43 0.34 22.97 15.46
C ARG A 43 0.19 21.77 14.52
N MET A 44 1.05 21.82 13.49
CA MET A 44 1.48 20.73 12.60
C MET A 44 0.44 20.12 11.66
N VAL A 45 0.57 20.51 10.39
CA VAL A 45 0.17 19.71 9.24
C VAL A 45 1.15 18.54 9.14
N HIS A 46 0.68 17.29 9.28
CA HIS A 46 1.49 16.11 8.95
C HIS A 46 0.96 15.47 7.65
N PRO A 47 1.87 15.07 6.74
CA PRO A 47 1.47 14.39 5.52
C PRO A 47 1.03 12.96 5.84
N VAL A 48 -0.10 12.58 5.24
CA VAL A 48 -0.67 11.24 5.27
C VAL A 48 -0.62 10.70 3.85
N VAL A 49 0.01 9.54 3.64
CA VAL A 49 0.13 8.89 2.33
C VAL A 49 -0.88 7.76 2.24
N LEU A 50 -1.65 7.78 1.16
CA LEU A 50 -2.57 6.70 0.79
C LEU A 50 -1.79 5.67 -0.04
N LEU A 51 -1.90 4.41 0.35
CA LEU A 51 -1.18 3.30 -0.26
C LEU A 51 -2.17 2.30 -0.85
N LYS A 52 -1.80 1.67 -1.96
CA LYS A 52 -2.47 0.48 -2.49
C LYS A 52 -1.47 -0.62 -2.80
N ARG A 53 -1.90 -1.88 -2.81
CA ARG A 53 -1.15 -2.99 -3.42
C ARG A 53 -2.09 -4.09 -3.93
N PRO A 54 -1.66 -4.95 -4.86
CA PRO A 54 -2.44 -6.14 -5.22
C PRO A 54 -2.65 -7.03 -3.99
N SER A 55 -3.86 -7.51 -3.79
CA SER A 55 -4.12 -8.47 -2.70
C SER A 55 -3.40 -9.79 -2.99
N PRO A 56 -2.69 -10.38 -2.01
CA PRO A 56 -2.02 -11.67 -2.17
C PRO A 56 -3.00 -12.83 -2.43
N GLU A 57 -4.29 -12.66 -2.09
CA GLU A 57 -5.33 -13.64 -2.40
C GLU A 57 -5.59 -13.71 -3.92
N ALA A 58 -5.64 -12.55 -4.59
CA ALA A 58 -5.80 -12.48 -6.05
C ALA A 58 -4.58 -13.01 -6.82
N ALA A 59 -3.37 -12.90 -6.27
CA ALA A 59 -2.16 -13.49 -6.85
C ALA A 59 -2.19 -15.02 -6.79
N GLN A 60 -2.84 -15.62 -5.79
CA GLN A 60 -2.95 -17.08 -5.63
C GLN A 60 -4.05 -17.69 -6.51
N GLN A 61 -5.13 -16.96 -6.84
CA GLN A 61 -6.12 -17.43 -7.82
C GLN A 61 -5.52 -17.58 -9.23
N GLY A 62 -4.64 -16.66 -9.65
CA GLY A 62 -4.01 -16.75 -10.99
C GLY A 62 -3.02 -17.91 -11.17
N SER A 63 -2.51 -18.48 -10.06
CA SER A 63 -1.60 -19.63 -10.11
C SER A 63 -2.33 -20.99 -10.09
N ARG A 64 -3.62 -21.03 -9.73
CA ARG A 64 -4.40 -22.28 -9.65
C ARG A 64 -5.14 -22.62 -10.95
N ASP A 65 -5.38 -21.65 -11.82
CA ASP A 65 -6.05 -21.85 -13.11
C ASP A 65 -5.12 -22.34 -14.25
N GLY A 66 -3.81 -22.51 -13.98
CA GLY A 66 -2.82 -22.97 -14.97
C GLY A 66 -2.61 -24.49 -15.05
N THR A 67 -3.18 -25.29 -14.14
CA THR A 67 -2.99 -26.75 -14.15
C THR A 67 -4.22 -27.43 -14.76
N THR A 68 -4.38 -27.25 -16.08
CA THR A 68 -5.27 -28.12 -16.85
C THR A 68 -4.68 -29.53 -16.85
N ARG A 69 -5.48 -30.47 -16.36
CA ARG A 69 -5.29 -31.92 -16.39
C ARG A 69 -4.50 -32.41 -17.61
N GLN A 70 -3.39 -33.08 -17.36
CA GLN A 70 -2.84 -34.08 -18.28
C GLN A 70 -2.41 -35.31 -17.49
N VAL A 71 -3.24 -36.34 -17.54
CA VAL A 71 -2.92 -37.78 -17.39
C VAL A 71 -4.20 -38.51 -17.82
N ALA A 72 -4.26 -38.97 -19.07
CA ALA A 72 -3.80 -40.27 -19.57
C ALA A 72 -4.74 -41.40 -19.15
#